data_AF-S2RUL2-F1
#
_entry.id   AF-S2RUL2-F1
#
_cell.length_a   1.000
_cell.length_b   1.000
_cell.length_c   1.000
_cell.angle_alpha   90.00
_cell.angle_beta   90.00
_cell.angle_gamma   90.00
#
_symmetry.space_group_name_H-M   'P 1'
#
loop_
_entity.id
_entity.type
_entity.pdbx_description
1 polymer ?
#
loop_
_entity_poly.entity_id
_entity_poly.type
_entity_poly.pdbx_seq_one_letter_code
_entity_poly.pdbx_strand_id
1 'polypeptide(L)'
;HLVGHLQLPLPMGAVGGAIGALPMAQVVRRLGGYQNLAIMQQVIAALGLVQNLAAMQALAGPGIQAGHMKLQANALAIAAGATETELPMLVNALRQGSMDLKHAQQYLTTIRLNKKVGQSKDENRD
;
A
#
# COMPACT_ATOMS: atom_id res chain seq x y z
N HIS A 1 -15.35 16.95 5.79
CA HIS A 1 -15.10 17.00 4.33
C HIS A 1 -13.62 17.26 4.10
N LEU A 2 -13.00 16.60 3.12
CA LEU A 2 -11.62 16.88 2.71
C LEU A 2 -11.63 17.94 1.61
N VAL A 3 -10.73 18.91 1.68
CA VAL A 3 -10.58 19.98 0.68
C VAL A 3 -9.16 19.89 0.11
N GLY A 4 -9.05 19.87 -1.23
CA GLY A 4 -7.78 19.86 -1.94
C GLY A 4 -7.72 21.00 -2.95
N HIS A 5 -6.56 21.63 -3.06
CA HIS A 5 -6.30 22.70 -4.03
C HIS A 5 -5.02 22.39 -4.79
N LEU A 6 -5.00 22.71 -6.08
CA LEU A 6 -3.81 22.59 -6.92
C LEU A 6 -3.66 23.86 -7.76
N GLN A 7 -2.52 24.53 -7.59
CA GLN A 7 -2.12 25.68 -8.39
C GLN A 7 -0.71 25.43 -8.94
N LEU A 8 -0.56 25.52 -10.25
CA LEU A 8 0.71 25.34 -10.94
C LEU A 8 0.72 26.14 -12.25
N PRO A 9 1.89 26.62 -12.71
CA PRO A 9 2.01 27.13 -14.07
C PRO A 9 1.78 25.97 -15.05
N LEU A 10 0.85 26.16 -15.99
CA LEU A 10 0.48 25.13 -16.97
C LEU A 10 0.57 25.69 -18.40
N PRO A 11 1.79 26.02 -18.88
CA PRO A 11 2.00 26.53 -20.22
C PRO A 11 1.77 25.39 -21.21
N MET A 12 0.70 25.50 -22.01
CA MET A 12 0.35 24.51 -23.01
C MET A 12 -0.26 25.19 -24.24
N GLY A 13 0.00 24.63 -25.41
CA GLY A 13 -0.63 25.03 -26.67
C GLY A 13 -1.76 24.07 -27.06
N ALA A 14 -2.78 24.57 -27.77
CA ALA A 14 -3.83 23.74 -28.35
C ALA A 14 -3.59 23.41 -29.84
N VAL A 15 -2.68 24.13 -30.50
CA VAL A 15 -2.44 24.09 -31.94
C VAL A 15 -0.95 24.11 -32.25
N GLY A 16 -0.54 23.43 -33.33
CA GLY A 16 0.84 23.38 -33.79
C GLY A 16 1.71 22.33 -33.08
N GLY A 17 2.98 22.26 -33.49
CA GLY A 17 3.98 21.32 -32.95
C GLY A 17 3.54 19.86 -33.03
N ALA A 18 3.88 19.10 -31.98
CA ALA A 18 3.53 17.67 -31.87
C ALA A 18 2.01 17.42 -31.85
N ILE A 19 1.19 18.36 -31.36
CA ILE A 19 -0.27 18.23 -31.37
C ILE A 19 -0.82 18.25 -32.80
N GLY A 20 -0.22 19.05 -33.68
CA GLY A 20 -0.55 19.06 -35.11
C GLY A 20 0.09 17.91 -35.89
N ALA A 21 1.31 17.49 -35.53
CA ALA A 21 2.06 16.49 -36.28
C ALA A 21 1.68 15.03 -35.96
N LEU A 22 1.28 14.73 -34.71
CA LEU A 22 1.02 13.36 -34.27
C LEU A 22 -0.47 13.00 -34.45
N PRO A 23 -0.81 11.98 -35.27
CA PRO A 23 -2.20 11.57 -35.48
C PRO A 23 -2.92 11.21 -34.18
N MET A 24 -2.23 10.53 -33.26
CA MET A 24 -2.81 10.19 -31.95
C MET A 24 -3.12 11.40 -31.08
N ALA A 25 -2.28 12.44 -31.12
CA ALA A 25 -2.56 13.67 -30.36
C ALA A 25 -3.82 14.37 -30.88
N GLN A 26 -4.05 14.34 -32.19
CA GLN A 26 -5.27 14.87 -32.81
C GLN A 26 -6.51 14.07 -32.39
N VAL A 27 -6.42 12.73 -32.36
CA VAL A 27 -7.51 11.85 -31.93
C VAL A 27 -7.86 12.09 -30.46
N VAL A 28 -6.86 12.09 -29.57
CA VAL A 28 -7.08 12.35 -28.14
C VAL A 28 -7.67 13.74 -27.91
N ARG A 29 -7.22 14.76 -28.65
CA ARG A 29 -7.79 16.11 -28.57
C ARG A 29 -9.27 16.14 -28.99
N ARG A 30 -9.64 15.45 -30.06
CA ARG A 30 -11.04 15.34 -30.50
C ARG A 30 -11.89 14.60 -29.48
N LEU A 31 -11.38 13.51 -28.92
CA LEU A 31 -12.04 12.73 -27.87
C LEU A 31 -12.27 13.55 -26.60
N GLY A 32 -11.30 14.39 -26.21
CA GLY A 32 -11.39 15.26 -25.04
C GLY A 32 -12.45 16.36 -25.16
N GLY A 33 -12.87 16.73 -26.37
CA GLY A 33 -14.02 17.63 -26.59
C GLY A 33 -13.89 19.04 -25.98
N TYR A 34 -12.67 19.51 -25.69
CA TYR A 34 -12.47 20.79 -25.02
C TYR A 34 -12.85 21.97 -25.93
N GLN A 35 -13.69 22.87 -25.44
CA GLN A 35 -14.16 24.04 -26.20
C GLN A 35 -13.05 25.08 -26.42
N ASN A 36 -12.13 25.21 -25.47
CA ASN A 36 -11.00 26.13 -25.53
C ASN A 36 -9.83 25.66 -24.64
N LEU A 37 -8.69 26.34 -24.78
CA LEU A 37 -7.46 26.04 -24.06
C LEU A 37 -7.59 26.18 -22.53
N ALA A 38 -8.35 27.17 -22.06
CA ALA A 38 -8.54 27.40 -20.62
C ALA A 38 -9.29 26.24 -19.95
N ILE A 39 -10.35 25.72 -20.58
CA ILE A 39 -11.07 24.54 -20.09
C ILE A 39 -10.15 23.31 -20.09
N MET A 40 -9.35 23.13 -21.14
CA MET A 40 -8.38 22.03 -21.19
C MET A 40 -7.36 22.11 -20.03
N GLN A 41 -6.82 23.30 -19.75
CA GLN A 41 -5.91 23.53 -18.62
C GLN A 41 -6.56 23.19 -17.27
N GLN A 42 -7.82 23.63 -17.06
CA GLN A 42 -8.57 23.34 -15.84
C GLN A 42 -8.83 21.85 -15.65
N VAL A 43 -9.21 21.14 -16.72
CA VAL A 43 -9.43 19.68 -16.67
C VAL A 43 -8.13 18.95 -16.35
N ILE A 44 -7.01 19.33 -16.95
CA ILE A 44 -5.71 18.71 -16.67
C ILE A 44 -5.27 19.00 -15.23
N ALA A 45 -5.45 20.23 -14.73
CA ALA A 45 -5.16 20.55 -13.34
C ALA A 45 -6.06 19.73 -12.38
N ALA A 46 -7.36 19.61 -12.67
CA ALA A 46 -8.27 18.77 -11.90
C ALA A 46 -7.85 17.30 -11.92
N LEU A 47 -7.42 16.77 -13.07
CA LEU A 47 -6.88 15.42 -13.19
C LEU A 47 -5.65 15.23 -12.30
N GLY A 48 -4.71 16.19 -12.30
CA GLY A 48 -3.54 16.15 -11.43
C GLY A 48 -3.91 16.12 -9.95
N LEU A 49 -4.91 16.91 -9.54
CA LEU A 49 -5.41 16.92 -8.16
C LEU A 49 -6.05 15.58 -7.78
N VAL A 50 -6.88 15.01 -8.65
CA VAL A 50 -7.50 13.70 -8.42
C VAL A 50 -6.44 12.59 -8.35
N GLN A 51 -5.42 12.65 -9.21
CA GLN A 51 -4.33 11.67 -9.19
C GLN A 51 -3.49 11.78 -7.92
N ASN A 52 -3.22 13.00 -7.44
CA ASN A 52 -2.57 13.20 -6.15
C ASN A 52 -3.40 12.65 -4.98
N LEU A 53 -4.72 12.91 -4.98
CA LEU A 53 -5.63 12.36 -3.98
C LEU A 53 -5.65 10.83 -4.00
N ALA A 54 -5.75 10.22 -5.18
CA ALA A 54 -5.73 8.77 -5.33
C ALA A 54 -4.40 8.16 -4.83
N ALA A 55 -3.27 8.81 -5.12
CA ALA A 55 -1.97 8.39 -4.60
C ALA A 55 -1.89 8.46 -3.07
N MET A 56 -2.36 9.56 -2.47
CA MET A 56 -2.44 9.68 -1.01
C MET A 56 -3.35 8.62 -0.39
N GLN A 57 -4.50 8.34 -1.01
CA GLN A 57 -5.41 7.29 -0.57
C GLN A 57 -4.81 5.89 -0.70
N ALA A 58 -4.02 5.64 -1.74
CA ALA A 58 -3.32 4.37 -1.88
C ALA A 58 -2.25 4.21 -0.79
N LEU A 59 -1.47 5.26 -0.52
CA LEU A 59 -0.40 5.25 0.49
C LEU A 59 -0.95 5.15 1.92
N ALA A 60 -2.02 5.88 2.23
CA ALA A 60 -2.67 5.86 3.54
C ALA A 60 -3.67 4.70 3.69
N GLY A 61 -4.06 4.08 2.57
CA GLY A 61 -5.10 3.08 2.52
C GLY A 61 -4.68 1.71 3.08
N PRO A 62 -5.66 0.88 3.45
CA PRO A 62 -5.41 -0.41 4.09
C PRO A 62 -4.67 -1.39 3.18
N GLY A 63 -4.77 -1.26 1.85
CA GLY A 63 -4.14 -2.19 0.92
C GLY A 63 -2.61 -2.22 1.04
N ILE A 64 -1.96 -1.08 0.79
CA ILE A 64 -0.49 -0.97 0.86
C ILE A 64 -0.01 -1.17 2.29
N GLN A 65 -0.69 -0.55 3.27
CA GLN A 65 -0.31 -0.67 4.69
C GLN A 65 -0.42 -2.11 5.20
N ALA A 66 -1.50 -2.84 4.91
CA ALA A 66 -1.63 -4.24 5.33
C ALA A 66 -0.58 -5.15 4.68
N GLY A 67 -0.20 -4.87 3.42
CA GLY A 67 0.91 -5.55 2.74
C GLY A 67 2.24 -5.37 3.49
N HIS A 68 2.58 -4.12 3.84
CA HIS A 68 3.78 -3.80 4.61
C HIS A 68 3.75 -4.42 6.02
N MET A 69 2.63 -4.31 6.74
CA MET A 69 2.49 -4.93 8.07
C MET A 69 2.68 -6.44 8.02
N LYS A 70 2.14 -7.12 6.99
CA LYS A 70 2.34 -8.56 6.79
C LYS A 70 3.82 -8.89 6.59
N LEU A 71 4.51 -8.14 5.73
CA LEU A 71 5.92 -8.35 5.45
C LEU A 71 6.79 -8.08 6.68
N GLN A 72 6.51 -6.99 7.40
CA GLN A 72 7.20 -6.62 8.64
C GLN A 72 7.02 -7.68 9.73
N ALA A 73 5.81 -8.19 9.94
CA ALA A 73 5.55 -9.23 10.93
C ALA A 73 6.31 -10.54 10.59
N ASN A 74 6.34 -10.92 9.31
CA ASN A 74 7.15 -12.06 8.85
C ASN A 74 8.65 -11.83 9.11
N ALA A 75 9.17 -10.65 8.76
CA ALA A 75 10.58 -10.31 8.96
C ALA A 75 10.97 -10.33 10.45
N LEU A 76 10.11 -9.78 11.33
CA LEU A 76 10.30 -9.82 12.78
C LEU A 76 10.28 -11.24 13.33
N ALA A 77 9.35 -12.07 12.88
CA ALA A 77 9.25 -13.46 13.29
C ALA A 77 10.49 -14.28 12.90
N ILE A 78 10.99 -14.07 11.68
CA ILE A 78 12.24 -14.68 11.20
C ILE A 78 13.44 -14.17 12.02
N ALA A 79 13.53 -12.86 12.26
CA ALA A 79 14.61 -12.27 13.05
C ALA A 79 14.60 -12.73 14.52
N ALA A 80 13.42 -13.05 15.07
CA ALA A 80 13.29 -13.66 16.39
C ALA A 80 13.71 -15.14 16.43
N GLY A 81 13.97 -15.77 15.28
CA GLY A 81 14.40 -17.17 15.16
C GLY A 81 13.25 -18.17 15.09
N ALA A 82 12.09 -17.79 14.57
CA ALA A 82 10.98 -18.71 14.34
C ALA A 82 11.27 -19.68 13.19
N THR A 83 10.90 -20.94 13.38
CA THR A 83 10.92 -21.96 12.32
C THR A 83 9.66 -21.87 11.43
N GLU A 84 9.66 -22.54 10.28
CA GLU A 84 8.50 -22.54 9.36
C GLU A 84 7.19 -22.98 10.04
N THR A 85 7.26 -23.93 10.98
CA THR A 85 6.08 -24.41 11.72
C THR A 85 5.57 -23.42 12.77
N GLU A 86 6.44 -22.52 13.25
CA GLU A 86 6.12 -21.52 14.28
C GLU A 86 5.68 -20.19 13.66
N LEU A 87 6.11 -19.93 12.42
CA LEU A 87 5.90 -18.67 11.71
C LEU A 87 4.43 -18.23 11.67
N PRO A 88 3.44 -19.09 11.30
CA PRO A 88 2.04 -18.66 11.23
C PRO A 88 1.48 -18.22 12.59
N MET A 89 1.85 -18.94 13.66
CA MET A 89 1.38 -18.64 15.02
C MET A 89 2.02 -17.35 15.54
N LEU A 90 3.32 -17.18 15.36
CA LEU A 90 4.03 -15.98 15.82
C LEU A 90 3.59 -14.73 15.06
N VAL A 91 3.40 -14.82 13.74
CA VAL A 91 2.91 -13.69 12.93
C VAL A 91 1.50 -13.27 13.35
N ASN A 92 0.64 -14.22 13.70
CA ASN A 92 -0.69 -13.90 14.21
C ASN A 92 -0.62 -13.21 15.58
N ALA A 93 0.22 -13.70 16.50
CA ALA A 93 0.44 -13.07 17.80
C ALA A 93 0.99 -11.64 17.68
N LEU A 94 1.95 -11.41 16.77
CA LEU A 94 2.53 -10.09 16.51
C LEU A 94 1.49 -9.10 15.96
N ARG A 95 0.56 -9.55 15.12
CA ARG A 95 -0.51 -8.70 14.58
C ARG A 95 -1.55 -8.26 15.61
N GLN A 96 -1.73 -9.07 16.66
CA GLN A 96 -2.68 -8.79 17.74
C GLN A 96 -2.03 -8.04 18.92
N GLY A 97 -0.70 -7.97 18.94
CA GLY A 97 0.08 -7.36 20.01
C GLY A 97 1.13 -6.37 19.49
N SER A 98 2.26 -6.29 20.20
CA SER A 98 3.34 -5.36 19.88
C SER A 98 4.24 -5.89 18.78
N MET A 99 4.44 -5.10 17.72
CA MET A 99 5.32 -5.44 16.57
C MET A 99 6.75 -4.94 16.77
N ASP A 100 7.47 -5.53 17.72
CA ASP A 100 8.91 -5.32 17.90
C ASP A 100 9.64 -6.65 18.20
N LEU A 101 10.97 -6.62 18.08
CA LEU A 101 11.79 -7.83 18.19
C LEU A 101 11.75 -8.45 19.60
N LYS A 102 11.65 -7.61 20.64
CA LYS A 102 11.63 -8.07 22.04
C LYS A 102 10.35 -8.86 22.32
N HIS A 103 9.21 -8.32 21.90
CA HIS A 103 7.93 -9.02 22.02
C HIS A 103 7.87 -10.25 21.12
N ALA A 104 8.44 -10.20 19.90
CA ALA A 104 8.53 -11.36 19.03
C ALA A 104 9.25 -12.55 19.70
N GLN A 105 10.37 -12.31 20.37
CA GLN A 105 11.10 -13.33 21.12
C GLN A 105 10.32 -13.86 22.34
N GLN A 106 9.61 -12.98 23.04
CA GLN A 106 8.74 -13.37 24.16
C GLN A 106 7.60 -14.27 23.69
N TYR A 107 6.86 -13.84 22.65
CA TYR A 107 5.78 -14.62 22.06
C TYR A 107 6.27 -15.96 21.53
N LEU A 108 7.43 -16.00 20.89
CA LEU A 108 8.03 -17.25 20.40
C LEU A 108 8.35 -18.22 21.56
N THR A 109 8.84 -17.71 22.68
CA THR A 109 9.14 -18.53 23.87
C THR A 109 7.85 -19.12 24.44
N THR A 110 6.77 -18.32 24.54
CA THR A 110 5.45 -18.81 24.98
C THR A 110 4.90 -19.89 24.04
N ILE A 111 5.03 -19.71 22.72
CA ILE A 111 4.59 -20.70 21.72
C ILE A 111 5.34 -22.03 21.92
N ARG A 112 6.67 -21.98 22.12
CA ARG A 112 7.50 -23.18 22.35
C ARG A 112 7.16 -23.89 23.65
N LEU A 113 6.90 -23.16 24.72
CA LEU A 113 6.49 -23.72 26.01
C LEU A 113 5.15 -24.46 25.91
N ASN A 114 4.16 -23.85 25.25
CA ASN A 114 2.84 -24.47 25.08
C ASN A 114 2.90 -25.74 24.22
N LYS A 115 3.79 -25.79 23.23
CA LYS A 115 4.01 -26.99 22.41
C LYS A 115 4.56 -28.16 23.24
N LYS A 116 5.49 -27.89 24.16
CA LYS A 116 6.02 -28.91 25.09
C LYS A 116 4.94 -29.43 26.05
N VAL A 117 4.12 -28.55 26.62
CA VAL A 117 3.03 -28.94 27.54
C VAL A 117 1.95 -29.77 26.84
N GLY A 118 1.65 -29.47 25.58
CA GLY A 118 0.70 -30.25 24.77
C GLY A 118 1.20 -31.67 24.47
N GLN A 119 2.49 -31.81 24.17
CA GLN A 119 3.10 -33.11 23.86
C GLN A 119 3.18 -34.03 25.10
N SER A 120 3.49 -33.49 26.28
CA SER A 120 3.53 -34.26 27.53
C SER A 120 2.16 -34.76 28.03
N LYS A 121 1.05 -34.20 27.51
CA LYS A 121 -0.31 -34.66 27.85
C LYS A 121 -0.80 -35.80 26.97
N ASP A 122 -0.30 -35.92 25.74
CA ASP A 122 -0.63 -37.05 24.85
C ASP A 122 0.19 -38.30 25.19
N GLU A 123 1.45 -38.16 25.64
CA GLU A 123 2.26 -39.32 26.10
C GLU A 123 1.75 -39.98 27.39
N ASN A 124 0.88 -39.32 28.15
CA ASN A 124 0.37 -39.81 29.44
C ASN A 124 -1.08 -40.34 29.33
N ARG A 125 -1.57 -40.57 28.11
CA ARG A 125 -2.91 -41.08 27.80
C ARG A 125 -2.94 -42.49 27.21
N ASP A 126 -1.77 -43.10 27.01
CA ASP A 126 -1.58 -44.52 26.71
C ASP A 126 -1.13 -45.28 27.98
#